data_AF-A0A9P1DC07-F1
#
_entry.id   AF-A0A9P1DC07-F1
#
_cell.length_a   1.000
_cell.length_b   1.000
_cell.length_c   1.000
_cell.angle_alpha   90.00
_cell.angle_beta   90.00
_cell.angle_gamma   90.00
#
_symmetry.space_group_name_H-M   'P 1'
#
loop_
_entity.id
_entity.type
_entity.pdbx_description
1 polymer ?
#
loop_
_entity_poly.entity_id
_entity_poly.type
_entity_poly.pdbx_seq_one_letter_code
_entity_poly.pdbx_strand_id
1 'polypeptide(L)'
;MIKATHFALLVLAPVDALIRELYTTNAACRQQYCVNPVYPGLQDLPSLEKKRWAKISLPKIAKTIDFCNGTINYNVALPMNSTEDVNVSMLQELVRKQDQRAAQTYFLHMSAMGLEPWDHVKPFEDSSSQMRSCARAVARMACFTYLPDAIHNVQDGAEVRYHRPCDTGCENFLQTCGVECCDESTVCVWSAPVTATLPEFQVANSNGLVGDGDCCPKP
;
A
#
# COMPACT_ATOMS: atom_id res chain seq x y z
N MET A 1 -25.61 -77.55 -10.33
CA MET A 1 -24.26 -76.98 -10.14
C MET A 1 -24.13 -75.74 -11.02
N ILE A 2 -24.32 -74.55 -10.47
CA ILE A 2 -24.19 -73.28 -11.19
C ILE A 2 -23.01 -72.53 -10.55
N LYS A 3 -21.92 -72.35 -11.31
CA LYS A 3 -20.74 -71.60 -10.87
C LYS A 3 -21.01 -70.11 -11.01
N ALA A 4 -20.96 -69.38 -9.90
CA ALA A 4 -20.96 -67.94 -9.89
C ALA A 4 -19.54 -67.43 -10.17
N THR A 5 -19.37 -66.69 -11.25
CA THR A 5 -18.12 -66.05 -11.65
C THR A 5 -18.09 -64.64 -11.05
N HIS A 6 -17.18 -64.37 -10.12
CA HIS A 6 -16.95 -63.02 -9.61
C HIS A 6 -16.00 -62.26 -10.54
N PHE A 7 -16.52 -61.20 -11.16
CA PHE A 7 -15.74 -60.20 -11.88
C PHE A 7 -15.21 -59.19 -10.86
N ALA A 8 -13.90 -59.21 -10.60
CA ALA A 8 -13.24 -58.17 -9.82
C ALA A 8 -12.98 -56.95 -10.73
N LEU A 9 -13.74 -55.88 -10.52
CA LEU A 9 -13.58 -54.60 -11.21
C LEU A 9 -12.42 -53.82 -10.55
N LEU A 10 -11.28 -53.73 -11.23
CA LEU A 10 -10.17 -52.85 -10.84
C LEU A 10 -10.54 -51.42 -11.23
N VAL A 11 -11.00 -50.63 -10.26
CA VAL A 11 -11.26 -49.19 -10.43
C VAL A 11 -9.91 -48.48 -10.45
N LEU A 12 -9.39 -48.21 -11.64
CA LEU A 12 -8.32 -47.24 -11.84
C LEU A 12 -8.91 -45.85 -11.60
N ALA A 13 -8.61 -45.25 -10.45
CA ALA A 13 -8.90 -43.85 -10.22
C ALA A 13 -8.12 -43.01 -11.24
N PRO A 14 -8.75 -42.02 -11.91
CA PRO A 14 -8.00 -41.05 -12.69
C PRO A 14 -7.11 -40.26 -11.73
N VAL A 15 -5.81 -40.30 -11.97
CA VAL A 15 -4.87 -39.34 -11.39
C VAL A 15 -5.14 -38.03 -12.12
N ASP A 16 -6.13 -37.27 -11.66
CA ASP A 16 -6.24 -35.86 -12.01
C ASP A 16 -4.99 -35.18 -11.45
N ALA A 17 -4.06 -34.90 -12.35
CA ALA A 17 -2.84 -34.19 -12.06
C ALA A 17 -3.20 -32.83 -11.44
N LEU A 18 -3.00 -32.74 -10.13
CA LEU A 18 -3.14 -31.55 -9.31
C LEU A 18 -1.96 -30.58 -9.56
N ILE A 19 -1.82 -30.05 -10.77
CA ILE A 19 -0.86 -28.97 -11.07
C ILE A 19 -1.49 -28.00 -12.05
N ARG A 20 -2.29 -27.06 -11.54
CA ARG A 20 -2.67 -25.85 -12.27
C ARG A 20 -2.68 -24.65 -11.32
N GLU A 21 -1.48 -24.32 -10.84
CA GLU A 21 -1.13 -22.96 -10.41
C GLU A 21 0.30 -22.65 -10.89
N LEU A 22 0.55 -22.80 -12.19
CA LEU A 22 1.72 -22.19 -12.82
C LEU A 22 1.34 -20.75 -13.15
N TYR A 23 1.52 -19.85 -12.18
CA TYR A 23 1.47 -18.40 -12.42
C TYR A 23 2.72 -17.97 -13.21
N THR A 24 2.71 -18.24 -14.53
CA THR A 24 3.48 -17.53 -15.56
C THR A 24 3.26 -18.18 -16.94
N THR A 25 3.19 -17.36 -18.01
CA THR A 25 3.28 -17.80 -19.41
C THR A 25 4.71 -17.73 -19.96
N ASN A 26 5.66 -17.18 -19.20
CA ASN A 26 7.05 -16.98 -19.59
C ASN A 26 7.97 -17.98 -18.88
N ALA A 27 8.30 -19.08 -19.58
CA ALA A 27 9.19 -20.13 -19.06
C ALA A 27 10.65 -19.68 -18.81
N ALA A 28 11.02 -18.46 -19.19
CA ALA A 28 12.36 -17.89 -19.00
C ALA A 28 12.42 -16.83 -17.88
N CYS A 29 11.31 -16.51 -17.22
CA CYS A 29 11.29 -15.50 -16.18
C CYS A 29 12.04 -15.94 -14.90
N ARG A 30 12.80 -15.02 -14.30
CA ARG A 30 13.39 -15.18 -12.97
C ARG A 30 12.77 -14.16 -12.04
N GLN A 31 12.17 -14.62 -10.95
CA GLN A 31 11.61 -13.72 -9.94
C GLN A 31 12.75 -13.01 -9.21
N GLN A 32 12.63 -11.69 -9.08
CA GLN A 32 13.53 -10.87 -8.30
C GLN A 32 12.70 -10.00 -7.35
N TYR A 33 12.88 -10.21 -6.05
CA TYR A 33 12.16 -9.47 -4.99
C TYR A 33 10.63 -9.46 -5.13
N CYS A 34 10.08 -10.43 -5.86
CA CYS A 34 8.65 -10.60 -6.01
C CYS A 34 8.06 -11.16 -4.71
N VAL A 35 7.34 -10.34 -3.96
CA VAL A 35 6.71 -10.69 -2.69
C VAL A 35 5.23 -10.31 -2.73
N ASN A 36 4.38 -11.01 -2.00
CA ASN A 36 2.96 -10.65 -1.87
C ASN A 36 2.70 -10.00 -0.48
N PRO A 37 2.17 -8.78 -0.40
CA PRO A 37 1.90 -7.87 -1.51
C PRO A 37 3.17 -7.25 -2.09
N VAL A 38 3.16 -7.03 -3.41
CA VAL A 38 4.26 -6.37 -4.13
C VAL A 38 4.48 -4.96 -3.58
N TYR A 39 3.40 -4.30 -3.19
CA TYR A 39 3.42 -2.94 -2.66
C TYR A 39 3.35 -2.95 -1.11
N PRO A 40 4.31 -2.32 -0.40
CA PRO A 40 4.28 -2.24 1.06
C PRO A 40 3.00 -1.58 1.57
N GLY A 41 2.24 -2.29 2.41
CA GLY A 41 1.00 -1.79 3.00
C GLY A 41 -0.25 -1.94 2.11
N LEU A 42 -0.14 -2.55 0.92
CA LEU A 42 -1.30 -2.86 0.07
C LEU A 42 -2.36 -3.68 0.82
N GLN A 43 -1.91 -4.62 1.66
CA GLN A 43 -2.77 -5.48 2.47
C GLN A 43 -3.64 -4.69 3.44
N ASP A 44 -3.16 -3.54 3.92
CA ASP A 44 -3.84 -2.71 4.89
C ASP A 44 -4.77 -1.67 4.24
N LEU A 45 -4.60 -1.36 2.95
CA LEU A 45 -5.40 -0.35 2.24
C LEU A 45 -6.92 -0.53 2.42
N PRO A 46 -7.51 -1.73 2.27
CA PRO A 46 -8.95 -1.90 2.44
C PRO A 46 -9.44 -1.55 3.86
N SER A 47 -8.59 -1.69 4.87
CA SER A 47 -8.88 -1.32 6.25
C SER A 47 -8.69 0.19 6.49
N LEU A 48 -7.66 0.77 5.87
CA LEU A 48 -7.35 2.21 5.98
C LEU A 48 -8.41 3.07 5.28
N GLU A 49 -8.88 2.66 4.11
CA GLU A 49 -9.90 3.37 3.33
C GLU A 49 -11.26 3.45 4.01
N LYS A 50 -11.59 2.48 4.86
CA LYS A 50 -12.86 2.44 5.60
C LYS A 50 -12.87 3.34 6.82
N LYS A 51 -11.71 3.87 7.23
CA LYS A 51 -11.61 4.75 8.40
C LYS A 51 -11.97 6.18 8.02
N ARG A 52 -12.34 6.95 9.04
CA ARG A 52 -12.49 8.41 8.94
C ARG A 52 -11.13 9.04 9.19
N TRP A 53 -10.80 10.09 8.46
CA TRP A 53 -9.52 10.76 8.55
C TRP A 53 -9.73 12.25 8.76
N ALA A 54 -8.80 12.90 9.44
CA ALA A 54 -8.75 14.36 9.45
C ALA A 54 -7.37 14.86 9.07
N LYS A 55 -7.38 16.04 8.47
CA LYS A 55 -6.16 16.77 8.15
C LYS A 55 -5.48 17.22 9.43
N ILE A 56 -4.18 16.96 9.53
CA ILE A 56 -3.34 17.45 10.61
C ILE A 56 -2.12 18.15 10.02
N SER A 57 -1.90 19.38 10.45
CA SER A 57 -0.80 20.21 9.98
C SER A 57 0.56 19.67 10.41
N LEU A 58 1.53 19.69 9.50
CA LEU A 58 2.89 19.19 9.74
C LEU A 58 3.54 19.78 11.01
N PRO A 59 3.45 21.09 11.30
CA PRO A 59 4.06 21.66 12.50
C PRO A 59 3.56 21.05 13.81
N LYS A 60 2.32 20.53 13.85
CA LYS A 60 1.75 19.90 15.05
C LYS A 60 2.36 18.51 15.33
N ILE A 61 2.83 17.82 14.30
CA ILE A 61 3.22 16.41 14.38
C ILE A 61 4.70 16.16 14.09
N ALA A 62 5.41 17.13 13.50
CA ALA A 62 6.80 16.97 13.06
C ALA A 62 7.75 16.48 14.17
N LYS A 63 7.50 16.88 15.43
CA LYS A 63 8.30 16.44 16.59
C LYS A 63 7.98 15.02 17.08
N THR A 64 6.90 14.43 16.59
CA THR A 64 6.38 13.13 17.03
C THR A 64 6.63 12.03 16.01
N ILE A 65 6.74 12.38 14.72
CA ILE A 65 7.17 11.46 13.67
C ILE A 65 8.66 11.16 13.89
N ASP A 66 9.01 9.88 13.92
CA ASP A 66 10.40 9.43 14.06
C ASP A 66 10.86 8.73 12.76
N PHE A 67 10.26 7.59 12.43
CA PHE A 67 10.65 6.78 11.28
C PHE A 67 10.46 7.52 9.95
N CYS A 68 9.29 8.13 9.74
CA CYS A 68 8.92 8.79 8.49
C CYS A 68 9.40 10.25 8.36
N ASN A 69 10.15 10.76 9.34
CA ASN A 69 10.54 12.18 9.38
C ASN A 69 11.33 12.62 8.13
N GLY A 70 12.14 11.72 7.56
CA GLY A 70 12.94 12.02 6.36
C GLY A 70 12.16 12.11 5.04
N THR A 71 10.84 11.84 5.03
CA THR A 71 10.03 11.88 3.81
C THR A 71 8.73 12.66 3.92
N ILE A 72 8.20 12.87 5.13
CA ILE A 72 6.94 13.59 5.34
C ILE A 72 7.24 15.08 5.46
N ASN A 73 6.95 15.82 4.39
CA ASN A 73 7.11 17.28 4.30
C ASN A 73 5.81 18.01 3.96
N TYR A 74 4.67 17.34 4.17
CA TYR A 74 3.32 17.81 3.87
C TYR A 74 2.39 17.63 5.08
N ASN A 75 1.19 18.19 4.99
CA ASN A 75 0.17 17.99 6.02
C ASN A 75 -0.46 16.61 5.84
N VAL A 76 -0.47 15.79 6.88
CA VAL A 76 -0.92 14.41 6.75
C VAL A 76 -2.40 14.28 7.09
N ALA A 77 -3.03 13.20 6.63
CA ALA A 77 -4.29 12.75 7.18
C ALA A 77 -4.00 11.74 8.31
N LEU A 78 -4.72 11.82 9.43
CA LEU A 78 -4.68 10.83 10.51
C LEU A 78 -6.05 10.19 10.74
N PRO A 79 -6.10 8.89 11.12
CA PRO A 79 -7.37 8.21 11.38
C PRO A 79 -7.98 8.68 12.69
N MET A 80 -9.27 8.99 12.68
CA MET A 80 -10.03 9.44 13.85
C MET A 80 -11.24 8.54 14.10
N ASN A 81 -11.55 8.32 15.39
CA ASN A 81 -12.72 7.56 15.82
C ASN A 81 -13.93 8.46 16.13
N SER A 82 -13.70 9.75 16.35
CA SER A 82 -14.70 10.75 16.76
C SER A 82 -14.33 12.11 16.17
N THR A 83 -15.33 13.00 16.02
CA THR A 83 -15.16 14.41 15.62
C THR A 83 -14.84 15.32 16.80
N GLU A 84 -14.73 14.77 18.01
CA GLU A 84 -14.39 15.53 19.22
C GLU A 84 -12.96 16.08 19.18
N ASP A 85 -12.73 17.14 19.95
CA ASP A 85 -11.43 17.79 20.08
C ASP A 85 -10.35 16.80 20.54
N VAL A 86 -9.48 16.39 19.61
CA VAL A 86 -8.35 15.52 19.91
C VAL A 86 -7.34 16.30 20.74
N ASN A 87 -7.18 15.91 22.00
CA ASN A 87 -6.16 16.48 22.86
C ASN A 87 -4.74 16.17 22.33
N VAL A 88 -3.76 16.97 22.75
CA VAL A 88 -2.38 16.86 22.24
C VAL A 88 -1.78 15.47 22.48
N SER A 89 -2.03 14.83 23.63
CA SER A 89 -1.49 13.51 23.94
C SER A 89 -2.05 12.43 23.02
N MET A 90 -3.35 12.46 22.75
CA MET A 90 -4.03 11.52 21.87
C MET A 90 -3.57 11.73 20.43
N LEU A 91 -3.38 12.97 19.99
CA LEU A 91 -2.80 13.26 18.68
C LEU A 91 -1.40 12.64 18.55
N GLN A 92 -0.54 12.83 19.55
CA GLN A 92 0.81 12.26 19.54
C GLN A 92 0.80 10.73 19.51
N GLU A 93 -0.13 10.10 20.24
CA GLU A 93 -0.31 8.66 20.21
C GLU A 93 -0.76 8.16 18.83
N LEU A 94 -1.72 8.86 18.19
CA LEU A 94 -2.18 8.53 16.85
C LEU A 94 -1.05 8.62 15.82
N VAL A 95 -0.24 9.68 15.87
CA VAL A 95 0.92 9.87 14.99
C VAL A 95 1.93 8.74 15.22
N ARG A 96 2.33 8.48 16.47
CA ARG A 96 3.27 7.39 16.80
C ARG A 96 2.77 6.04 16.31
N LYS A 97 1.48 5.77 16.45
CA LYS A 97 0.88 4.51 16.00
C LYS A 97 0.92 4.34 14.49
N GLN A 98 0.71 5.40 13.71
CA GLN A 98 0.87 5.34 12.25
C GLN A 98 2.34 5.21 11.84
N ASP A 99 3.22 5.98 12.47
CA ASP A 99 4.66 5.94 12.19
C ASP A 99 5.27 4.57 12.52
N GLN A 100 4.86 3.95 13.63
CA GLN A 100 5.24 2.58 13.99
C GLN A 100 4.71 1.53 13.00
N ARG A 101 3.50 1.71 12.44
CA ARG A 101 2.98 0.81 11.41
C ARG A 101 3.74 0.94 10.10
N ALA A 102 4.15 2.15 9.73
CA ALA A 102 5.03 2.37 8.59
C ALA A 102 6.37 1.69 8.80
N ALA A 103 6.99 1.85 9.98
CA ALA A 103 8.24 1.16 10.32
C ALA A 103 8.07 -0.36 10.27
N GLN A 104 7.03 -0.90 10.91
CA GLN A 104 6.76 -2.35 10.90
C GLN A 104 6.59 -2.88 9.47
N THR A 105 5.84 -2.17 8.63
CA THR A 105 5.59 -2.57 7.24
C THR A 105 6.87 -2.52 6.41
N TYR A 106 7.70 -1.49 6.61
CA TYR A 106 9.02 -1.40 6.02
C TYR A 106 9.89 -2.60 6.39
N PHE A 107 10.00 -2.92 7.69
CA PHE A 107 10.81 -4.05 8.16
C PHE A 107 10.30 -5.38 7.59
N LEU A 108 8.98 -5.62 7.64
CA LEU A 108 8.39 -6.84 7.11
C LEU A 108 8.63 -6.98 5.60
N HIS A 109 8.46 -5.90 4.84
CA HIS A 109 8.62 -5.93 3.40
C HIS A 109 10.09 -6.12 2.99
N MET A 110 11.02 -5.41 3.63
CA MET A 110 12.46 -5.61 3.42
C MET A 110 12.89 -7.06 3.70
N SER A 111 12.44 -7.62 4.83
CA SER A 111 12.71 -9.03 5.15
C SER A 111 12.08 -10.00 4.16
N ALA A 112 10.87 -9.71 3.68
CA ALA A 112 10.22 -10.54 2.64
C ALA A 112 11.01 -10.52 1.33
N MET A 113 11.64 -9.40 0.99
CA MET A 113 12.56 -9.28 -0.15
C MET A 113 13.91 -9.97 0.10
N GLY A 114 14.14 -10.58 1.27
CA GLY A 114 15.43 -11.17 1.63
C GLY A 114 16.53 -10.14 1.89
N LEU A 115 16.14 -8.88 2.16
CA LEU A 115 17.06 -7.83 2.58
C LEU A 115 17.02 -7.69 4.10
N GLU A 116 18.19 -7.54 4.71
CA GLU A 116 18.32 -7.36 6.15
C GLU A 116 17.94 -5.93 6.55
N PRO A 117 16.78 -5.69 7.19
CA PRO A 117 16.34 -4.32 7.48
C PRO A 117 17.25 -3.62 8.51
N TRP A 118 17.95 -4.38 9.35
CA TRP A 118 18.90 -3.84 10.32
C TRP A 118 20.13 -3.18 9.66
N ASP A 119 20.45 -3.53 8.42
CA ASP A 119 21.48 -2.82 7.64
C ASP A 119 20.97 -1.46 7.12
N HIS A 120 19.67 -1.20 7.26
CA HIS A 120 18.96 -0.06 6.69
C HIS A 120 17.97 0.57 7.70
N VAL A 121 18.28 0.58 9.00
CA VAL A 121 17.37 1.10 10.06
C VAL A 121 16.91 2.53 9.79
N LYS A 122 17.77 3.35 9.17
CA LYS A 122 17.51 4.74 8.84
C LYS A 122 17.53 4.97 7.33
N PRO A 123 16.46 4.56 6.61
CA PRO A 123 16.44 4.53 5.15
C PRO A 123 16.55 5.91 4.47
N PHE A 124 16.28 6.98 5.22
CA PHE A 124 16.37 8.36 4.73
C PHE A 124 17.75 9.01 4.93
N GLU A 125 18.61 8.44 5.78
CA GLU A 125 20.00 8.91 5.92
C GLU A 125 20.88 8.38 4.77
N ASP A 126 22.06 8.97 4.59
CA ASP A 126 23.06 8.47 3.65
C ASP A 126 23.79 7.26 4.23
N SER A 127 24.06 6.26 3.40
CA SER A 127 24.78 5.05 3.78
C SER A 127 25.56 4.49 2.58
N SER A 128 26.55 3.66 2.86
CA SER A 128 27.38 2.98 1.85
C SER A 128 26.75 1.68 1.31
N SER A 129 25.57 1.28 1.81
CA SER A 129 24.91 0.06 1.37
C SER A 129 24.42 0.18 -0.08
N GLN A 130 24.66 -0.85 -0.88
CA GLN A 130 24.24 -0.92 -2.28
C GLN A 130 22.72 -0.86 -2.43
N MET A 131 21.97 -1.36 -1.45
CA MET A 131 20.51 -1.40 -1.46
C MET A 131 19.85 -0.17 -0.82
N ARG A 132 20.61 0.91 -0.55
CA ARG A 132 20.11 2.12 0.13
C ARG A 132 18.92 2.76 -0.60
N SER A 133 19.01 2.90 -1.91
CA SER A 133 17.95 3.50 -2.72
C SER A 133 16.67 2.66 -2.67
N CYS A 134 16.80 1.33 -2.72
CA CYS A 134 15.69 0.41 -2.59
C CYS A 134 15.04 0.49 -1.20
N ALA A 135 15.84 0.43 -0.13
CA ALA A 135 15.36 0.59 1.24
C ALA A 135 14.60 1.92 1.43
N ARG A 136 15.13 3.00 0.85
CA ARG A 136 14.46 4.30 0.85
C ARG A 136 13.12 4.28 0.12
N ALA A 137 13.03 3.62 -1.04
CA ALA A 137 11.79 3.51 -1.79
C ALA A 137 10.72 2.73 -1.01
N VAL A 138 11.07 1.58 -0.42
CA VAL A 138 10.17 0.79 0.45
C VAL A 138 9.69 1.63 1.63
N ALA A 139 10.60 2.35 2.30
CA ALA A 139 10.25 3.21 3.44
C ALA A 139 9.31 4.34 3.04
N ARG A 140 9.52 4.99 1.89
CA ARG A 140 8.60 6.03 1.36
C ARG A 140 7.19 5.48 1.17
N MET A 141 7.08 4.32 0.52
CA MET A 141 5.77 3.70 0.27
C MET A 141 5.07 3.30 1.56
N ALA A 142 5.79 2.74 2.53
CA ALA A 142 5.25 2.47 3.85
C ALA A 142 4.75 3.76 4.52
N CYS A 143 5.57 4.83 4.51
CA CYS A 143 5.19 6.12 5.08
C CYS A 143 3.95 6.74 4.42
N PHE A 144 3.88 6.75 3.09
CA PHE A 144 2.71 7.28 2.36
C PHE A 144 1.44 6.47 2.61
N THR A 145 1.58 5.19 2.95
CA THR A 145 0.42 4.33 3.25
C THR A 145 -0.20 4.69 4.61
N TYR A 146 0.60 4.92 5.65
CA TYR A 146 0.10 5.18 7.01
C TYR A 146 0.01 6.66 7.39
N LEU A 147 0.75 7.52 6.70
CA LEU A 147 0.75 8.99 6.85
C LEU A 147 0.48 9.63 5.47
N PRO A 148 -0.68 9.38 4.84
CA PRO A 148 -0.98 9.92 3.51
C PRO A 148 -1.12 11.44 3.54
N ASP A 149 -0.92 12.07 2.38
CA ASP A 149 -1.14 13.51 2.22
C ASP A 149 -2.62 13.87 2.42
N ALA A 150 -2.85 15.03 3.04
CA ALA A 150 -4.17 15.60 3.23
C ALA A 150 -4.45 16.70 2.22
N ILE A 151 -5.68 16.76 1.73
CA ILE A 151 -6.15 17.78 0.78
C ILE A 151 -5.71 19.19 1.22
N HIS A 152 -4.98 19.88 0.35
CA HIS A 152 -4.34 21.16 0.69
C HIS A 152 -5.35 22.27 1.04
N ASN A 153 -6.52 22.30 0.38
CA ASN A 153 -7.53 23.36 0.51
C ASN A 153 -8.53 23.15 1.66
N VAL A 154 -8.26 22.21 2.57
CA VAL A 154 -9.11 21.90 3.72
C VAL A 154 -8.48 22.48 5.00
N GLN A 155 -9.30 22.90 5.96
CA GLN A 155 -8.82 23.43 7.23
C GLN A 155 -8.19 22.33 8.10
N ASP A 156 -7.30 22.73 9.00
CA ASP A 156 -6.70 21.78 9.95
C ASP A 156 -7.77 21.22 10.91
N GLY A 157 -7.75 19.92 11.15
CA GLY A 157 -8.75 19.19 11.91
C GLY A 157 -10.04 18.84 11.15
N ALA A 158 -10.23 19.35 9.92
CA ALA A 158 -11.40 18.98 9.13
C ALA A 158 -11.27 17.55 8.58
N GLU A 159 -12.43 16.90 8.47
CA GLU A 159 -12.53 15.53 7.96
C GLU A 159 -12.15 15.49 6.47
N VAL A 160 -11.33 14.51 6.13
CA VAL A 160 -10.86 14.22 4.78
C VAL A 160 -11.02 12.73 4.50
N ARG A 161 -10.96 12.36 3.22
CA ARG A 161 -10.91 10.94 2.84
C ARG A 161 -9.47 10.43 2.92
N TYR A 162 -9.34 9.11 3.06
CA TYR A 162 -8.04 8.47 2.86
C TYR A 162 -7.61 8.64 1.41
N HIS A 163 -6.41 9.18 1.20
CA HIS A 163 -5.78 9.21 -0.11
C HIS A 163 -4.81 8.03 -0.21
N ARG A 164 -4.99 7.21 -1.26
CA ARG A 164 -4.05 6.15 -1.59
C ARG A 164 -2.71 6.76 -2.02
N PRO A 165 -1.58 6.07 -1.76
CA PRO A 165 -0.30 6.43 -2.35
C PRO A 165 -0.39 6.50 -3.88
N CYS A 166 0.32 7.46 -4.49
CA CYS A 166 0.36 7.60 -5.94
C CYS A 166 1.09 6.43 -6.61
N ASP A 167 0.72 6.17 -7.86
CA ASP A 167 1.37 5.24 -8.78
C ASP A 167 2.86 5.49 -8.93
N THR A 168 3.27 6.75 -9.05
CA THR A 168 4.67 7.18 -9.18
C THR A 168 5.56 6.65 -8.07
N GLY A 169 5.06 6.53 -6.84
CA GLY A 169 5.84 5.96 -5.75
C GLY A 169 6.04 4.45 -5.89
N CYS A 170 5.03 3.73 -6.40
CA CYS A 170 5.17 2.31 -6.69
C CYS A 170 6.10 2.08 -7.87
N GLU A 171 5.97 2.86 -8.94
CA GLU A 171 6.86 2.76 -10.09
C GLU A 171 8.31 3.02 -9.67
N ASN A 172 8.52 4.04 -8.82
CA ASN A 172 9.83 4.32 -8.26
C ASN A 172 10.36 3.13 -7.45
N PHE A 173 9.53 2.48 -6.63
CA PHE A 173 9.89 1.27 -5.91
C PHE A 173 10.26 0.11 -6.85
N LEU A 174 9.40 -0.24 -7.81
CA LEU A 174 9.64 -1.33 -8.76
C LEU A 174 10.95 -1.12 -9.52
N GLN A 175 11.17 0.10 -10.03
CA GLN A 175 12.38 0.45 -10.77
C GLN A 175 13.63 0.46 -9.88
N THR A 176 13.55 1.07 -8.70
CA THR A 176 14.73 1.26 -7.82
C THR A 176 15.19 -0.04 -7.18
N CYS A 177 14.24 -0.91 -6.84
CA CYS A 177 14.53 -2.22 -6.27
C CYS A 177 14.74 -3.31 -7.33
N GLY A 178 14.42 -3.05 -8.60
CA GLY A 178 14.47 -4.05 -9.66
C GLY A 178 13.54 -5.22 -9.36
N VAL A 179 12.29 -4.93 -9.01
CA VAL A 179 11.29 -5.96 -8.71
C VAL A 179 10.77 -6.54 -10.01
N GLU A 180 10.92 -7.86 -10.17
CA GLU A 180 10.43 -8.61 -11.32
C GLU A 180 9.62 -9.81 -10.84
N CYS A 181 8.35 -9.85 -11.21
CA CYS A 181 7.42 -10.94 -10.90
C CYS A 181 7.06 -11.72 -12.17
N CYS A 182 7.07 -13.05 -12.09
CA CYS A 182 6.80 -13.90 -13.26
C CYS A 182 5.32 -14.06 -13.60
N ASP A 183 4.44 -13.62 -12.73
CA ASP A 183 2.99 -13.60 -12.93
C ASP A 183 2.50 -12.28 -13.55
N GLU A 184 3.41 -11.40 -14.00
CA GLU A 184 3.12 -10.08 -14.56
C GLU A 184 2.30 -9.17 -13.61
N SER A 185 2.26 -9.49 -12.31
CA SER A 185 1.41 -8.82 -11.31
C SER A 185 1.94 -7.48 -10.82
N THR A 186 3.15 -7.08 -11.20
CA THR A 186 3.79 -5.82 -10.79
C THR A 186 3.24 -4.63 -11.58
N VAL A 187 1.92 -4.47 -11.59
CA VAL A 187 1.26 -3.31 -12.21
C VAL A 187 0.87 -2.35 -11.10
N CYS A 188 1.38 -1.13 -11.20
CA CYS A 188 1.00 -0.02 -10.35
C CYS A 188 -0.40 0.49 -10.75
N VAL A 189 -1.46 -0.24 -10.42
CA VAL A 189 -2.86 0.14 -10.72
C VAL A 189 -3.41 1.13 -9.67
N TRP A 190 -3.03 2.40 -9.78
CA TRP A 190 -3.72 3.50 -9.10
C TRP A 190 -4.11 4.58 -10.09
N SER A 191 -4.90 4.20 -11.09
CA SER A 191 -5.63 5.18 -11.89
C SER A 191 -6.73 5.81 -11.03
N ALA A 192 -6.83 7.14 -11.00
CA ALA A 192 -8.15 7.74 -10.87
C ALA A 192 -9.06 7.16 -11.98
N PRO A 193 -10.38 7.03 -11.79
CA PRO A 193 -11.24 6.66 -12.90
C PRO A 193 -11.02 7.67 -14.03
N VAL A 194 -10.46 7.19 -15.14
CA VAL A 194 -10.46 7.91 -16.41
C VAL A 194 -11.92 8.18 -16.71
N THR A 195 -12.28 9.46 -16.60
CA THR A 195 -13.53 10.09 -17.05
C THR A 195 -14.59 9.07 -17.43
N ALA A 196 -15.39 8.63 -16.46
CA ALA A 196 -16.67 8.03 -16.80
C ALA A 196 -17.42 9.09 -17.60
N THR A 197 -17.52 8.89 -18.91
CA THR A 197 -18.47 9.61 -19.74
C THR A 197 -19.84 9.28 -19.19
N LEU A 198 -20.36 10.19 -18.36
CA LEU A 198 -21.71 10.09 -17.82
C LEU A 198 -22.70 10.11 -19.01
N PRO A 199 -23.66 9.20 -19.10
CA PRO A 199 -24.89 9.54 -19.78
C PRO A 199 -25.57 10.63 -18.94
N GLU A 200 -25.91 11.71 -19.63
CA GLU A 200 -26.53 12.92 -19.14
C GLU A 200 -27.73 12.63 -18.22
N PHE A 201 -27.63 13.02 -16.95
CA PHE A 201 -28.81 13.17 -16.09
C PHE A 201 -28.72 14.51 -15.36
N GLN A 202 -29.67 15.38 -15.66
CA GLN A 202 -29.73 16.75 -15.17
C GLN A 202 -30.41 16.87 -13.79
N VAL A 203 -29.66 17.53 -12.90
CA VAL A 203 -30.08 18.59 -11.95
C VAL A 203 -30.91 18.20 -10.71
N ALA A 204 -30.33 18.43 -9.53
CA ALA A 204 -30.83 19.43 -8.55
C ALA A 204 -29.80 19.75 -7.44
N ASN A 205 -29.67 21.06 -7.15
CA ASN A 205 -28.77 21.74 -6.21
C ASN A 205 -28.73 21.21 -4.76
N SER A 206 -27.57 21.20 -4.11
CA SER A 206 -27.11 22.31 -3.21
C SER A 206 -25.86 21.89 -2.42
N ASN A 207 -24.84 22.75 -2.44
CA ASN A 207 -23.71 22.84 -1.49
C ASN A 207 -22.96 21.54 -1.12
N GLY A 208 -21.98 21.16 -1.93
CA GLY A 208 -20.96 20.18 -1.55
C GLY A 208 -19.77 20.27 -2.50
N LEU A 209 -18.69 20.90 -2.05
CA LEU A 209 -17.41 20.95 -2.75
C LEU A 209 -16.83 19.52 -2.79
N VAL A 210 -17.18 18.76 -3.83
CA VAL A 210 -16.42 17.57 -4.22
C VAL A 210 -15.23 18.09 -5.01
N GLY A 211 -14.13 18.34 -4.30
CA GLY A 211 -12.85 18.56 -4.94
C GLY A 211 -12.40 17.23 -5.54
N ASP A 212 -12.42 17.13 -6.86
CA ASP A 212 -11.65 16.15 -7.62
C ASP A 212 -10.16 16.42 -7.35
N GLY A 213 -9.68 15.87 -6.24
CA GLY A 213 -8.27 15.87 -5.90
C GLY A 213 -7.59 14.81 -6.73
N ASP A 214 -6.94 15.23 -7.82
CA ASP A 214 -5.87 14.46 -8.46
C ASP A 214 -5.01 13.81 -7.37
N CYS A 215 -4.74 12.51 -7.49
CA CYS A 215 -4.03 11.73 -6.47
C CYS A 215 -2.65 12.33 -6.14
N CYS A 216 -2.09 13.18 -7.00
CA CYS A 216 -0.84 13.88 -6.75
C CYS A 216 -0.89 15.30 -7.38
N PRO A 217 -0.56 16.39 -6.64
CA PRO A 217 -0.13 17.61 -7.30
C PRO A 217 1.14 17.27 -8.11
N LYS A 218 1.14 17.61 -9.40
CA LYS A 218 2.35 17.53 -10.22
C LYS A 218 3.41 18.50 -9.67
N PRO A 219 4.71 18.13 -9.71
CA PRO A 219 5.80 18.96 -9.20
C PRO A 219 5.86 20.34 -9.85
#